data_AF-A0A641AN80-F1
#
_entry.id   AF-A0A641AN80-F1
#
_cell.length_a   1.000
_cell.length_b   1.000
_cell.length_c   1.000
_cell.angle_alpha   90.00
_cell.angle_beta   90.00
_cell.angle_gamma   90.00
#
_symmetry.space_group_name_H-M   'P 1'
#
loop_
_entity.id
_entity.type
_entity.pdbx_description
1 polymer ?
#
loop_
_entity_poly.entity_id
_entity_poly.type
_entity_poly.pdbx_seq_one_letter_code
_entity_poly.pdbx_strand_id
1 'polypeptide(L)'
;MSRRSSRQRATRYFVLRASDQETEVARVSPRGAPAVWDSSTGTWVHDPLLGVEIRLSDEWVRADVTDLPDHVDVPRDAVATDEDDRPARGRRGRHARADRD
;
A
#
# COMPACT_ATOMS: atom_id res chain seq x y z
N MET A 1 -25.39 -2.22 -22.80
CA MET A 1 -25.18 -2.60 -21.38
C MET A 1 -23.69 -2.70 -21.11
N SER A 2 -23.04 -1.60 -20.72
CA SER A 2 -21.60 -1.59 -20.42
C SER A 2 -21.38 -2.11 -18.99
N ARG A 3 -20.79 -3.30 -18.87
CA ARG A 3 -20.29 -3.82 -17.60
C ARG A 3 -19.17 -2.88 -17.13
N ARG A 4 -19.49 -1.93 -16.26
CA ARG A 4 -18.46 -1.19 -15.50
C ARG A 4 -17.74 -2.23 -14.66
N SER A 5 -16.60 -2.71 -15.15
CA SER A 5 -15.64 -3.45 -14.34
C SER A 5 -15.30 -2.58 -13.14
N SER A 6 -15.98 -2.85 -12.03
CA SER A 6 -15.59 -2.39 -10.71
C SER A 6 -14.17 -2.93 -10.52
N ARG A 7 -13.16 -2.08 -10.76
CA ARG A 7 -11.79 -2.33 -10.32
C ARG A 7 -11.85 -2.42 -8.80
N GLN A 8 -12.12 -3.63 -8.30
CA GLN A 8 -11.91 -3.95 -6.90
C GLN A 8 -10.41 -3.72 -6.69
N ARG A 9 -10.07 -2.69 -5.91
CA ARG A 9 -8.68 -2.46 -5.54
C ARG A 9 -8.16 -3.73 -4.87
N ALA A 10 -6.96 -4.17 -5.19
CA ALA A 10 -6.34 -5.31 -4.51
C ALA A 10 -5.85 -4.88 -3.11
N THR A 11 -5.63 -5.88 -2.24
CA THR A 11 -4.85 -5.65 -1.01
C THR A 11 -3.42 -5.33 -1.40
N ARG A 12 -2.85 -4.29 -0.80
CA ARG A 12 -1.48 -3.84 -1.07
C ARG A 12 -0.62 -4.14 0.14
N TYR A 13 0.61 -4.59 -0.10
CA TYR A 13 1.58 -4.89 0.94
C TYR A 13 2.71 -3.87 0.93
N PHE A 14 3.24 -3.60 2.12
CA PHE A 14 4.33 -2.66 2.34
C PHE A 14 5.32 -3.27 3.32
N VAL A 15 6.59 -2.96 3.13
CA VAL A 15 7.69 -3.44 3.96
C VAL A 15 8.48 -2.25 4.45
N LEU A 16 8.79 -2.24 5.74
CA LEU A 16 9.70 -1.29 6.38
C LEU A 16 10.96 -2.05 6.77
N ARG A 17 12.10 -1.66 6.19
CA ARG A 17 13.41 -2.27 6.47
C ARG A 17 14.23 -1.30 7.33
N ALA A 18 14.23 -1.52 8.64
CA ALA A 18 15.15 -0.83 9.54
C ALA A 18 16.47 -1.62 9.64
N SER A 19 17.59 -0.90 9.66
CA SER A 19 18.95 -1.46 9.59
C SER A 19 19.31 -2.38 10.77
N ASP A 20 18.60 -2.23 11.88
CA ASP A 20 18.87 -2.82 13.18
C ASP A 20 17.63 -3.50 13.80
N GLN A 21 16.50 -3.53 13.10
CA GLN A 21 15.26 -4.14 13.57
C GLN A 21 14.77 -5.24 12.63
N GLU A 22 13.83 -6.05 13.11
CA GLU A 22 13.10 -6.97 12.26
C GLU A 22 12.36 -6.20 11.16
N THR A 23 12.26 -6.83 9.99
CA THR A 23 11.52 -6.25 8.87
C THR A 23 10.03 -6.25 9.19
N GLU A 24 9.42 -5.06 9.24
CA GLU A 24 7.98 -4.95 9.47
C GLU A 24 7.22 -5.07 8.15
N VAL A 25 6.05 -5.70 8.22
CA VAL A 25 5.20 -5.93 7.05
C VAL A 25 3.80 -5.43 7.34
N ALA A 26 3.29 -4.57 6.47
CA ALA A 26 1.96 -4.00 6.55
C ALA A 26 1.11 -4.41 5.36
N ARG A 27 -0.20 -4.49 5.58
CA ARG A 27 -1.20 -4.67 4.53
C ARG A 27 -2.26 -3.57 4.59
N VAL A 28 -2.67 -3.10 3.42
CA VAL A 28 -3.78 -2.16 3.25
C VAL A 28 -4.81 -2.78 2.34
N SER A 29 -5.92 -3.21 2.96
CA SER A 29 -7.06 -3.79 2.24
C SER A 29 -8.06 -2.69 1.87
N PRO A 30 -8.75 -2.78 0.72
CA PRO A 30 -9.77 -1.79 0.34
C PRO A 30 -11.04 -1.84 1.20
N ARG A 31 -11.31 -2.99 1.83
CA ARG A 31 -12.52 -3.24 2.64
C ARG A 31 -12.20 -3.49 4.12
N GLY A 32 -10.94 -3.40 4.52
CA GLY A 32 -10.49 -3.71 5.88
C GLY A 32 -9.62 -2.59 6.43
N ALA A 33 -9.50 -2.55 7.75
CA ALA A 33 -8.51 -1.70 8.40
C ALA A 33 -7.10 -2.13 7.96
N PRO A 34 -6.15 -1.19 7.81
CA PRO A 34 -4.74 -1.53 7.70
C PRO A 34 -4.32 -2.44 8.87
N ALA A 35 -3.33 -3.28 8.62
CA ALA A 35 -2.80 -4.16 9.64
C ALA A 35 -1.30 -4.36 9.45
N VAL A 36 -0.58 -4.53 10.55
CA VAL A 36 0.81 -4.95 10.60
C VAL A 36 0.89 -6.43 10.94
N TRP A 37 1.88 -7.12 10.39
CA TRP A 37 2.18 -8.50 10.73
C TRP A 37 2.99 -8.54 12.02
N ASP A 38 2.48 -9.27 13.02
CA ASP A 38 3.22 -9.57 14.24
C ASP A 38 3.87 -10.94 14.11
N SER A 39 5.19 -10.94 13.93
CA SER A 39 6.02 -12.16 13.79
C SER A 39 5.99 -13.04 15.04
N SER A 40 5.79 -12.45 16.22
CA SER A 40 5.82 -13.17 17.49
C SER A 40 4.55 -14.00 17.72
N THR A 41 3.41 -13.51 17.24
CA THR A 41 2.12 -14.20 17.35
C THR A 41 1.70 -14.90 16.06
N GLY A 42 2.33 -14.57 14.93
CA GLY A 42 1.93 -15.04 13.62
C GLY A 42 0.56 -14.52 13.21
N THR A 43 0.20 -13.29 13.60
CA THR A 43 -1.12 -12.71 13.35
C THR A 43 -1.06 -11.31 12.77
N TRP A 44 -2.15 -10.92 12.10
CA TRP A 44 -2.33 -9.56 11.61
C TRP A 44 -2.97 -8.68 12.69
N VAL A 45 -2.24 -7.70 13.17
CA VAL A 45 -2.69 -6.72 14.17
C VAL A 45 -3.23 -5.50 13.45
N HIS A 46 -4.51 -5.19 13.68
CA HIS A 46 -5.16 -4.04 13.05
C HIS A 46 -4.66 -2.73 13.65
N ASP A 47 -4.27 -1.80 12.78
CA ASP A 47 -3.88 -0.45 13.14
C ASP A 47 -4.58 0.56 12.20
N PRO A 48 -5.57 1.32 12.69
CA PRO A 48 -6.25 2.34 11.91
C PRO A 48 -5.35 3.50 11.45
N LEU A 49 -4.26 3.79 12.16
CA LEU A 49 -3.35 4.90 11.88
C LEU A 49 -2.25 4.54 10.89
N LEU A 50 -1.90 3.26 10.78
CA LEU A 50 -0.88 2.75 9.87
C LEU A 50 -1.11 3.17 8.40
N GLY A 51 -2.36 3.26 7.96
CA GLY A 51 -2.67 3.73 6.60
C GLY A 51 -2.31 5.21 6.35
N VAL A 52 -2.27 6.04 7.39
CA VAL A 52 -1.78 7.42 7.32
C VAL A 52 -0.26 7.43 7.36
N GLU A 53 0.35 6.62 8.23
CA GLU A 53 1.80 6.50 8.35
C GLU A 53 2.46 6.08 7.03
N ILE A 54 1.97 5.00 6.41
CA ILE A 54 2.44 4.52 5.11
C ILE A 54 2.35 5.59 4.01
N ARG A 55 1.38 6.52 4.12
CA ARG A 55 1.21 7.60 3.12
C ARG A 55 2.12 8.80 3.36
N LEU A 56 2.55 9.02 4.60
CA LEU A 56 3.32 10.19 5.00
C LEU A 56 4.81 9.89 5.16
N SER A 57 5.18 8.62 5.32
CA SER A 57 6.56 8.14 5.38
C SER A 57 7.00 7.61 4.00
N ASP A 58 8.24 7.88 3.64
CA ASP A 58 8.94 7.35 2.48
C ASP A 58 9.71 6.05 2.78
N GLU A 59 9.74 5.63 4.04
CA GLU A 59 10.44 4.42 4.49
C GLU A 59 9.64 3.14 4.19
N TRP A 60 8.32 3.25 4.07
CA TRP A 60 7.44 2.15 3.68
C TRP A 60 7.50 1.90 2.19
N VAL A 61 8.09 0.78 1.79
CA VAL A 61 8.23 0.40 0.39
C VAL A 61 7.11 -0.58 0.01
N ARG A 62 6.39 -0.29 -1.07
CA ARG A 62 5.40 -1.23 -1.63
C ARG A 62 6.12 -2.52 -2.04
N ALA A 63 5.58 -3.66 -1.63
CA ALA A 63 6.11 -4.97 -1.97
C ALA A 63 5.06 -5.82 -2.68
N ASP A 64 5.51 -6.64 -3.62
CA ASP A 64 4.70 -7.73 -4.17
C ASP A 64 4.64 -8.89 -3.16
N VAL A 65 3.60 -9.71 -3.27
CA VAL A 65 3.41 -10.88 -2.39
C VAL A 65 4.61 -11.83 -2.42
N THR A 66 5.29 -11.93 -3.58
CA THR A 66 6.48 -12.77 -3.76
C THR A 66 7.73 -12.23 -3.06
N ASP A 67 7.73 -10.95 -2.69
CA ASP A 67 8.85 -10.28 -2.03
C ASP A 67 8.68 -10.21 -0.51
N LEU A 68 7.57 -10.73 0.02
CA LEU A 68 7.31 -10.78 1.44
C LEU A 68 8.17 -11.86 2.11
N PRO A 69 8.60 -11.64 3.36
CA PRO A 69 9.28 -12.67 4.13
C PRO A 69 8.45 -13.96 4.24
N ASP A 70 9.11 -15.12 4.16
CA ASP A 70 8.47 -16.45 4.12
C ASP A 70 7.57 -16.77 5.32
N HIS A 71 7.75 -16.05 6.43
CA HIS A 71 6.98 -16.25 7.67
C HIS A 71 5.67 -15.46 7.70
N VAL A 72 5.40 -14.60 6.71
CA VAL A 72 4.18 -13.80 6.64
C VAL A 72 3.05 -14.64 6.06
N ASP A 73 1.94 -14.77 6.79
CA ASP A 73 0.76 -15.47 6.28
C ASP A 73 -0.05 -14.54 5.35
N VAL A 74 0.01 -14.86 4.05
CA VAL A 74 -0.69 -14.14 2.99
C VAL A 74 -1.95 -14.93 2.59
N PRO A 75 -3.15 -14.34 2.70
CA PRO A 75 -4.36 -14.99 2.20
C PRO A 75 -4.23 -15.35 0.72
N ARG A 76 -4.55 -16.58 0.35
CA ARG A 76 -4.41 -17.09 -1.04
C ARG A 76 -5.13 -16.22 -2.09
N ASP A 77 -6.19 -15.51 -1.69
CA ASP A 77 -6.97 -14.64 -2.57
C ASP A 77 -6.34 -13.25 -2.78
N ALA A 78 -5.21 -12.95 -2.12
CA ALA A 78 -4.53 -11.66 -2.22
C ALA A 78 -3.60 -11.53 -3.43
N VAL A 79 -3.42 -12.60 -4.20
CA VAL A 79 -2.66 -12.61 -5.47
C VAL A 79 -3.51 -11.99 -6.60
N ALA A 80 -3.93 -10.74 -6.42
CA ALA A 80 -4.45 -9.94 -7.51
C ALA A 80 -3.31 -9.05 -7.99
N THR A 81 -2.65 -9.51 -9.05
CA THR A 81 -1.56 -8.82 -9.77
C THR A 81 -2.02 -7.41 -10.14
N ASP A 82 -1.53 -6.40 -9.43
CA ASP A 82 -1.87 -5.01 -9.68
C ASP A 82 -0.89 -4.47 -10.73
N GLU A 83 -1.13 -4.80 -12.01
CA GLU A 83 -0.54 -4.12 -13.16
C GLU A 83 -1.03 -2.67 -13.21
N ASP A 84 -0.49 -1.77 -12.37
CA ASP A 84 -0.45 -0.32 -12.67
C ASP A 84 0.39 0.41 -11.61
N ASP A 85 1.71 0.31 -11.71
CA ASP A 85 2.63 1.34 -11.18
C ASP A 85 3.13 2.20 -12.36
N ARG A 86 2.19 2.87 -13.04
CA ARG A 86 2.55 4.07 -13.82
C ARG A 86 2.62 5.25 -12.86
N PRO A 87 3.75 5.96 -12.77
CA PRO A 87 3.86 7.14 -11.94
C PRO A 87 2.84 8.17 -12.43
N ALA A 88 1.89 8.51 -11.56
CA ALA A 88 0.96 9.60 -11.77
C ALA A 88 1.79 10.90 -11.84
N ARG A 89 2.18 11.28 -13.06
CA ARG A 89 2.79 12.59 -13.33
C ARG A 89 1.90 13.65 -12.72
N GLY A 90 2.46 14.31 -11.71
CA GLY A 90 1.82 15.39 -10.96
C GLY A 90 1.14 16.37 -11.91
N ARG A 91 -0.13 16.63 -11.57
CA ARG A 91 -0.95 17.69 -12.13
C ARG A 91 -0.16 19.00 -12.07
N ARG A 92 0.23 19.54 -13.23
CA ARG A 92 0.66 20.93 -13.37
C ARG A 92 -0.43 21.83 -12.79
N GLY A 93 -0.12 22.55 -11.71
CA GLY A 93 -0.94 23.63 -11.21
C GLY A 93 -1.17 24.65 -12.33
N ARG A 94 -2.43 24.97 -12.62
CA ARG A 94 -2.81 26.09 -13.48
C ARG A 94 -2.92 27.34 -12.61
N HIS A 95 -1.79 28.00 -12.35
CA HIS A 95 -1.81 29.42 -12.00
C HIS A 95 -1.02 30.16 -13.08
N ALA A 96 -1.67 30.32 -14.23
CA ALA A 96 -1.27 31.25 -15.27
C ALA A 96 -2.53 31.94 -15.77
N ARG A 97 -2.85 33.07 -15.15
CA ARG A 97 -3.55 34.24 -15.72
C ARG A 97 -3.35 35.37 -14.69
N ALA A 98 -2.45 36.29 -15.00
CA ALA A 98 -2.68 37.46 -15.84
C ALA A 98 -3.21 38.59 -14.96
N ASP A 99 -2.33 39.52 -14.62
CA ASP A 99 -2.70 40.93 -14.62
C ASP A 99 -1.53 41.76 -15.14
N ARG A 100 -1.89 42.58 -16.10
CA ARG A 100 -1.09 43.54 -16.85
C ARG A 100 -1.83 44.84 -16.63
N ASP A 101 -1.20 45.77 -15.93
CA ASP A 101 -1.29 47.21 -16.16
C ASP A 101 -0.05 47.87 -15.55
#